data_AF-A0A812SVH4-F1
#
_entry.id   AF-A0A812SVH4-F1
#
_cell.length_a   1.000
_cell.length_b   1.000
_cell.length_c   1.000
_cell.angle_alpha   90.00
_cell.angle_beta   90.00
_cell.angle_gamma   90.00
#
_symmetry.space_group_name_H-M   'P 1'
#
loop_
_entity.id
_entity.type
_entity.pdbx_description
1 polymer ?
#
loop_
_entity_poly.entity_id
_entity_poly.type
_entity_poly.pdbx_seq_one_letter_code
_entity_poly.pdbx_strand_id
1 'polypeptide(L)'
;MRDAREVIAVHPTAGWRACKWARKWRSAMAAILPSGFDAAVPLTDTEVRKLGLLLWKDIVKWVQETEGNRYLGLFRADHQTSKTFGWDGKEMPSRGLEPLEPGATPPEWSFVPVTDLFLVVGEGLVGVTTEGIFAEKAKGQKRTCLRECYKPKQLTDQNGADNGGPPKSEDATA
;
A
#
# COMPACT_ATOMS: atom_id res chain seq x y z
N MET A 1 2.30 0.72 24.35
CA MET A 1 2.38 0.35 22.92
C MET A 1 0.97 0.46 22.37
N ARG A 2 0.71 1.23 21.30
CA ARG A 2 -0.65 1.33 20.73
C ARG A 2 -1.03 -0.01 20.08
N ASP A 3 -2.31 -0.37 20.13
CA ASP A 3 -2.80 -1.55 19.41
C ASP A 3 -2.59 -1.34 17.90
N ALA A 4 -2.01 -2.32 17.21
CA ALA A 4 -1.77 -2.26 15.77
C ALA A 4 -3.07 -2.00 14.99
N ARG A 5 -4.20 -2.54 15.47
CA ARG A 5 -5.52 -2.28 14.86
C ARG A 5 -5.94 -0.82 15.00
N GLU A 6 -5.64 -0.21 16.14
CA GLU A 6 -5.93 1.20 16.42
C GLU A 6 -5.08 2.13 15.54
N VAL A 7 -3.78 1.86 15.43
CA VAL A 7 -2.85 2.62 14.56
C VAL A 7 -3.29 2.62 13.09
N ILE A 8 -3.80 1.49 12.61
CA ILE A 8 -4.34 1.36 11.26
C ILE A 8 -5.66 2.15 11.12
N ALA A 9 -6.51 2.14 12.14
CA ALA A 9 -7.85 2.69 12.06
C ALA A 9 -7.93 4.19 12.34
N VAL A 10 -7.05 4.75 13.17
CA VAL A 10 -7.17 6.10 13.73
C VAL A 10 -5.92 6.92 13.42
N HIS A 11 -6.13 8.16 12.95
CA HIS A 11 -5.04 9.09 12.72
C HIS A 11 -4.38 9.51 14.05
N PRO A 12 -3.04 9.49 14.17
CA PRO A 12 -2.36 9.66 15.45
C PRO A 12 -2.54 11.03 16.11
N THR A 13 -2.71 12.11 15.33
CA THR A 13 -2.89 13.47 15.85
C THR A 13 -4.34 13.95 15.78
N ALA A 14 -4.95 13.87 14.60
CA ALA A 14 -6.34 14.29 14.38
C ALA A 14 -7.40 13.39 15.06
N GLY A 15 -7.09 12.15 15.42
CA GLY A 15 -8.07 11.22 16.03
C GLY A 15 -9.18 10.74 15.09
N TRP A 16 -9.16 11.13 13.81
CA TRP A 16 -10.16 10.72 12.83
C TRP A 16 -9.98 9.25 12.44
N ARG A 17 -11.10 8.56 12.23
CA ARG A 17 -11.10 7.16 11.83
C ARG A 17 -11.09 7.03 10.31
N ALA A 18 -10.09 6.35 9.78
CA ALA A 18 -10.00 6.03 8.35
C ALA A 18 -11.24 5.24 7.90
N CYS A 19 -11.76 5.52 6.70
CA CYS A 19 -12.91 4.80 6.14
C CYS A 19 -12.58 3.32 5.87
N LYS A 20 -13.60 2.48 5.62
CA LYS A 20 -13.40 1.03 5.40
C LYS A 20 -12.43 0.74 4.25
N TRP A 21 -12.52 1.52 3.17
CA TRP A 21 -11.62 1.43 2.02
C TRP A 21 -10.17 1.78 2.40
N ALA A 22 -9.94 2.91 3.05
CA ALA A 22 -8.61 3.33 3.46
C ALA A 22 -7.97 2.36 4.47
N ARG A 23 -8.75 1.80 5.42
CA ARG A 23 -8.24 0.82 6.39
C ARG A 23 -7.67 -0.45 5.74
N LYS A 24 -8.26 -0.92 4.64
CA LYS A 24 -7.71 -2.04 3.84
C LYS A 24 -6.30 -1.72 3.36
N TRP A 25 -6.10 -0.55 2.77
CA TRP A 25 -4.81 -0.11 2.23
C TRP A 25 -3.78 0.20 3.32
N ARG A 26 -4.20 0.88 4.39
CA ARG A 26 -3.36 1.13 5.58
C ARG A 26 -2.87 -0.18 6.22
N SER A 27 -3.72 -1.21 6.27
CA SER A 27 -3.33 -2.53 6.76
C SER A 27 -2.24 -3.16 5.89
N ALA A 28 -2.39 -3.08 4.55
CA ALA A 28 -1.38 -3.58 3.61
C ALA A 28 -0.06 -2.81 3.72
N MET A 29 -0.11 -1.47 3.85
CA MET A 29 1.09 -0.64 4.06
C MET A 29 1.81 -1.02 5.34
N ALA A 30 1.10 -1.14 6.46
CA ALA A 30 1.70 -1.55 7.73
C ALA A 30 2.32 -2.95 7.69
N ALA A 31 1.78 -3.84 6.87
CA ALA A 31 2.27 -5.21 6.72
C ALA A 31 3.51 -5.31 5.80
N ILE A 32 3.52 -4.56 4.68
CA ILE A 32 4.57 -4.64 3.66
C ILE A 32 5.77 -3.75 3.96
N LEU A 33 5.54 -2.55 4.49
CA LEU A 33 6.60 -1.59 4.78
C LEU A 33 7.36 -1.97 6.06
N PRO A 34 8.67 -1.72 6.15
CA PRO A 34 9.41 -1.85 7.40
C PRO A 34 8.93 -0.86 8.47
N SER A 35 9.29 -1.09 9.73
CA SER A 35 9.13 -0.07 10.78
C SER A 35 10.12 1.08 10.52
N GLY A 36 9.71 2.32 10.79
CA GLY A 36 10.62 3.47 10.80
C GLY A 36 11.79 3.35 11.78
N PHE A 37 11.68 2.48 12.80
CA PHE A 37 12.78 2.15 13.72
C PHE A 37 13.76 1.11 13.17
N ASP A 38 13.38 0.36 12.13
CA ASP A 38 14.19 -0.72 11.57
C ASP A 38 14.97 -0.26 10.34
N ALA A 39 14.25 0.24 9.32
CA ALA A 39 14.83 0.71 8.06
C ALA A 39 13.78 1.43 7.21
N ALA A 40 14.22 2.15 6.17
CA ALA A 40 13.37 2.51 5.03
C ALA A 40 13.65 1.55 3.85
N VAL A 41 12.64 1.27 3.04
CA VAL A 41 12.78 0.44 1.84
C VAL A 41 12.77 1.34 0.58
N PRO A 42 13.69 1.15 -0.39
CA PRO A 42 13.71 2.00 -1.58
C PRO A 42 12.40 1.89 -2.37
N LEU A 43 12.01 2.97 -3.05
CA LEU A 43 10.81 3.00 -3.90
C LEU A 43 10.89 2.07 -5.12
N THR A 44 12.09 1.55 -5.41
CA THR A 44 12.33 0.53 -6.43
C THR A 44 12.00 -0.89 -5.95
N ASP A 45 11.74 -1.09 -4.65
CA ASP A 45 11.35 -2.38 -4.10
C ASP A 45 10.08 -2.92 -4.77
N THR A 46 10.17 -4.19 -5.18
CA THR A 46 9.14 -4.87 -5.96
C THR A 46 7.80 -4.92 -5.24
N GLU A 47 7.78 -5.13 -3.92
CA GLU A 47 6.52 -5.20 -3.16
C GLU A 47 5.89 -3.82 -2.98
N VAL A 48 6.72 -2.79 -2.80
CA VAL A 48 6.27 -1.38 -2.77
C VAL A 48 5.64 -0.99 -4.11
N ARG A 49 6.29 -1.32 -5.24
CA ARG A 49 5.78 -1.05 -6.59
C ARG A 49 4.47 -1.79 -6.86
N LYS A 50 4.38 -3.07 -6.51
CA LYS A 50 3.14 -3.84 -6.65
C LYS A 50 2.01 -3.26 -5.80
N LEU A 51 2.30 -2.86 -4.55
CA LEU A 51 1.32 -2.21 -3.68
C LEU A 51 0.80 -0.92 -4.30
N GLY A 52 1.71 -0.07 -4.80
CA GLY A 52 1.37 1.18 -5.49
C GLY A 52 0.50 0.95 -6.72
N LEU A 53 0.87 -0.03 -7.57
CA LEU A 53 0.10 -0.41 -8.74
C LEU A 53 -1.31 -0.87 -8.38
N LEU A 54 -1.47 -1.72 -7.37
CA LEU A 54 -2.79 -2.20 -6.96
C LEU A 54 -3.64 -1.08 -6.34
N LEU A 55 -3.03 -0.20 -5.55
CA LEU A 55 -3.72 0.97 -4.98
C LEU A 55 -4.20 1.90 -6.10
N TRP A 56 -3.33 2.21 -7.07
CA TRP A 56 -3.70 3.02 -8.22
C TRP A 56 -4.83 2.40 -9.03
N LYS A 57 -4.77 1.09 -9.32
CA LYS A 57 -5.86 0.38 -10.02
C LYS A 57 -7.21 0.49 -9.29
N ASP A 58 -7.21 0.40 -7.96
CA ASP A 58 -8.43 0.53 -7.16
C ASP A 58 -8.98 1.97 -7.18
N ILE A 59 -8.10 2.98 -7.14
CA ILE A 59 -8.47 4.39 -7.29
C ILE A 59 -9.04 4.65 -8.69
N VAL A 60 -8.36 4.19 -9.75
CA VAL A 60 -8.83 4.32 -11.14
C VAL A 60 -10.21 3.71 -11.29
N LYS A 61 -10.42 2.49 -10.78
CA LYS A 61 -11.73 1.84 -10.79
C LYS A 61 -12.78 2.67 -10.06
N TRP A 62 -12.48 3.14 -8.86
CA TRP A 62 -13.40 3.98 -8.08
C TRP A 62 -13.75 5.28 -8.82
N VAL A 63 -12.76 5.94 -9.41
CA VAL A 63 -12.95 7.20 -10.13
C VAL A 63 -13.76 6.99 -11.43
N GLN A 64 -13.59 5.86 -12.13
CA GLN A 64 -14.37 5.49 -13.32
C GLN A 64 -15.87 5.36 -13.03
N GLU A 65 -16.24 4.96 -11.81
CA GLU A 65 -17.63 4.83 -11.36
C GLU A 65 -18.26 6.19 -10.96
N THR A 66 -17.51 7.30 -11.09
CA THR A 66 -17.93 8.65 -10.68
C THR A 66 -17.76 9.68 -11.80
N GLU A 67 -18.20 10.91 -11.58
CA GLU A 67 -17.91 12.05 -12.49
C GLU A 67 -16.41 12.38 -12.59
N GLY A 68 -15.57 11.77 -11.75
CA GLY A 68 -14.13 11.98 -11.75
C GLY A 68 -13.39 11.38 -12.93
N ASN A 69 -14.03 10.57 -13.77
CA ASN A 69 -13.42 9.95 -14.96
C ASN A 69 -12.73 10.98 -15.89
N ARG A 70 -13.25 12.22 -15.96
CA ARG A 70 -12.60 13.29 -16.73
C ARG A 70 -11.18 13.62 -16.25
N TYR A 71 -10.92 13.51 -14.95
CA TYR A 71 -9.62 13.82 -14.35
C TYR A 71 -8.60 12.71 -14.57
N LEU A 72 -9.06 11.48 -14.80
CA LEU A 72 -8.17 10.37 -15.19
C LEU A 72 -7.46 10.66 -16.51
N GLY A 73 -8.04 11.49 -17.38
CA GLY A 73 -7.39 11.95 -18.60
C GLY A 73 -6.04 12.65 -18.36
N LEU A 74 -5.84 13.31 -17.21
CA LEU A 74 -4.58 13.97 -16.84
C LEU A 74 -3.46 12.98 -16.53
N PHE A 75 -3.83 11.76 -16.12
CA PHE A 75 -2.90 10.69 -15.73
C PHE A 75 -2.81 9.60 -16.78
N ARG A 76 -3.52 9.74 -17.91
CA ARG A 76 -3.19 8.90 -19.04
C ARG A 76 -1.78 9.27 -19.46
N ALA A 77 -0.99 8.30 -19.90
CA ALA A 77 0.12 8.70 -20.74
C ALA A 77 -0.57 9.41 -21.88
N ASP A 78 -0.39 10.73 -21.98
CA ASP A 78 -0.60 11.41 -23.24
C ASP A 78 -0.08 10.42 -24.28
N HIS A 79 -0.87 10.14 -25.32
CA HIS A 79 -0.28 9.58 -26.52
C HIS A 79 0.73 10.62 -27.00
N GLN A 80 1.92 10.61 -26.38
CA GLN A 80 3.07 11.44 -26.65
C GLN A 80 3.68 10.85 -27.91
N THR A 81 2.92 10.97 -28.98
CA THR A 81 3.39 10.78 -30.31
C THR A 81 4.29 11.97 -30.64
N SER A 82 5.21 11.81 -31.59
CA SER A 82 6.03 12.92 -32.12
C SER A 82 5.18 14.16 -32.46
N LYS A 83 3.92 13.94 -32.88
CA LYS A 83 2.93 14.97 -33.17
C LYS A 83 2.59 15.86 -31.97
N THR A 84 2.50 15.30 -30.78
CA THR A 84 2.08 16.04 -29.58
C THR A 84 3.09 17.10 -29.17
N PHE A 85 4.38 16.93 -29.51
CA PHE A 85 5.46 17.87 -29.22
C PHE A 85 5.99 18.62 -30.45
N GLY A 86 5.36 18.46 -31.63
CA GLY A 86 5.85 19.06 -32.88
C GLY A 86 7.22 18.53 -33.31
N TRP A 87 7.56 17.29 -32.95
CA TRP A 87 8.82 16.62 -33.31
C TRP A 87 8.74 15.82 -34.62
N ASP A 88 7.68 16.02 -35.39
CA ASP A 88 7.53 15.40 -36.70
C ASP A 88 8.74 15.77 -37.58
N GLY A 89 9.57 14.77 -37.88
CA GLY A 89 10.74 14.89 -38.75
C GLY A 89 12.11 14.91 -38.07
N LYS A 90 12.22 14.82 -36.75
CA LYS A 90 13.52 14.63 -36.07
C LYS A 90 13.66 13.22 -35.52
N GLU A 91 14.52 12.41 -36.13
CA GLU A 91 15.02 11.17 -35.56
C GLU A 91 15.76 11.49 -34.25
N MET A 92 15.10 11.28 -33.11
CA MET A 92 15.75 11.33 -31.80
C MET A 92 16.38 9.96 -31.52
N PRO A 93 17.67 9.89 -31.13
CA PRO A 93 18.25 8.66 -30.61
C PRO A 93 17.56 8.31 -29.29
N SER A 94 16.83 7.20 -29.28
CA SER A 94 16.08 6.67 -28.14
C SER A 94 16.98 6.50 -26.91
N ARG A 95 16.94 7.46 -25.98
CA ARG A 95 17.60 7.35 -24.68
C ARG A 95 16.63 6.75 -23.64
N GLY A 96 16.72 5.43 -23.47
CA GLY A 96 16.89 4.83 -22.14
C GLY A 96 15.72 4.81 -21.14
N LEU A 97 14.46 4.68 -21.58
CA LEU A 97 13.40 4.16 -20.73
C LEU A 97 12.72 3.00 -21.46
N GLU A 98 12.87 1.82 -20.88
CA GLU A 98 12.53 0.49 -21.43
C GLU A 98 11.02 0.14 -21.44
N PRO A 99 10.10 1.08 -21.75
CA PRO A 99 8.82 0.76 -22.42
C PRO A 99 8.68 1.33 -23.85
N LEU A 100 9.74 1.84 -24.47
CA LEU A 100 9.71 2.44 -25.83
C LEU A 100 10.33 1.53 -26.91
N GLU A 101 10.11 0.22 -26.84
CA GLU A 101 10.42 -0.64 -27.99
C GLU A 101 9.47 -0.29 -29.15
N PRO A 102 9.95 -0.15 -30.39
CA PRO A 102 9.09 -0.02 -31.56
C PRO A 102 8.12 -1.21 -31.64
N GLY A 103 6.85 -0.99 -31.27
CA GLY A 103 5.81 -2.02 -31.22
C GLY A 103 5.25 -2.31 -29.82
N ALA A 104 5.81 -1.78 -28.75
CA ALA A 104 5.22 -1.88 -27.41
C ALA A 104 3.93 -1.06 -27.32
N THR A 105 2.89 -1.62 -26.69
CA THR A 105 1.67 -0.87 -26.38
C THR A 105 2.00 0.25 -25.39
N PRO A 106 1.66 1.52 -25.70
CA PRO A 106 1.90 2.62 -24.79
C PRO A 106 1.28 2.32 -23.42
N PRO A 107 1.98 2.57 -22.30
CA PRO A 107 1.38 2.42 -21.00
C PRO A 107 0.16 3.34 -20.92
N GLU A 108 -1.00 2.81 -20.54
CA GLU A 108 -2.27 3.58 -20.50
C GLU A 108 -2.19 4.76 -19.50
N TRP A 109 -1.25 4.72 -18.55
CA TRP A 109 -1.15 5.67 -17.44
C TRP A 109 0.27 6.26 -17.33
N SER A 110 0.36 7.58 -17.22
CA SER A 110 1.59 8.33 -16.93
C SER A 110 1.92 8.25 -15.45
N PHE A 111 3.18 8.55 -15.15
CA PHE A 111 3.80 8.53 -13.84
C PHE A 111 2.91 9.21 -12.76
N VAL A 112 2.21 8.39 -11.97
CA VAL A 112 1.67 8.86 -10.69
C VAL A 112 2.80 8.76 -9.68
N PRO A 113 3.11 9.82 -8.91
CA PRO A 113 4.00 9.70 -7.79
C PRO A 113 3.34 8.76 -6.78
N VAL A 114 3.67 7.47 -6.86
CA VAL A 114 3.15 6.41 -5.98
C VAL A 114 3.38 6.77 -4.51
N THR A 115 4.42 7.55 -4.22
CA THR A 115 4.70 8.18 -2.93
C THR A 115 3.54 9.01 -2.41
N ASP A 116 2.93 9.84 -3.25
CA ASP A 116 1.87 10.76 -2.83
C ASP A 116 0.60 9.96 -2.49
N LEU A 117 0.31 8.91 -3.25
CA LEU A 117 -0.78 7.98 -2.92
C LEU A 117 -0.57 7.34 -1.55
N PHE A 118 0.67 6.96 -1.23
CA PHE A 118 0.99 6.39 0.08
C PHE A 118 0.88 7.40 1.21
N LEU A 119 1.32 8.65 1.00
CA LEU A 119 1.22 9.71 2.01
C LEU A 119 -0.24 10.12 2.26
N VAL A 120 -1.06 10.18 1.21
CA VAL A 120 -2.49 10.54 1.33
C VAL A 120 -3.29 9.42 2.01
N VAL A 121 -3.15 8.17 1.56
CA VAL A 121 -3.94 7.05 2.12
C VAL A 121 -3.36 6.58 3.47
N GLY A 122 -2.04 6.65 3.60
CA GLY A 122 -1.26 6.29 4.76
C GLY A 122 -0.96 7.44 5.71
N GLU A 123 -1.75 8.53 5.69
CA GLU A 123 -1.50 9.70 6.53
C GLU A 123 -1.28 9.34 8.01
N GLY A 124 -0.20 9.84 8.59
CA GLY A 124 0.22 9.56 9.98
C GLY A 124 0.66 8.10 10.23
N LEU A 125 0.68 7.25 9.21
CA LEU A 125 1.14 5.86 9.26
C LEU A 125 2.37 5.64 8.39
N VAL A 126 2.49 6.33 7.26
CA VAL A 126 3.59 6.15 6.30
C VAL A 126 4.49 7.38 6.32
N GLY A 127 5.80 7.14 6.32
CA GLY A 127 6.82 8.16 6.17
C GLY A 127 7.69 7.87 4.95
N VAL A 128 8.22 8.93 4.34
CA VAL A 128 9.14 8.88 3.20
C VAL A 128 10.37 9.72 3.55
N THR A 129 11.55 9.16 3.31
CA THR A 129 12.85 9.81 3.46
C THR A 129 13.65 9.68 2.17
N THR A 130 14.89 10.18 2.17
CA THR A 130 15.85 10.00 1.07
C THR A 130 16.23 8.54 0.84
N GLU A 131 16.18 7.70 1.87
CA GLU A 131 16.53 6.28 1.81
C GLU A 131 15.37 5.42 1.28
N GLY A 132 14.14 5.91 1.39
CA GLY A 132 12.96 5.19 0.92
C GLY A 132 11.69 5.46 1.73
N ILE A 133 10.85 4.44 1.86
CA ILE A 133 9.55 4.51 2.51
C ILE A 133 9.46 3.54 3.69
N PHE A 134 8.71 3.90 4.74
CA PHE A 134 8.51 3.08 5.94
C PHE A 134 7.12 3.29 6.53
N ALA A 135 6.73 2.44 7.49
CA ALA A 135 5.52 2.61 8.29
C ALA A 135 5.84 2.86 9.77
N GLU A 136 5.06 3.73 10.40
CA GLU A 136 5.10 4.03 11.83
C GLU A 136 4.46 2.87 12.61
N LYS A 137 5.29 1.91 13.00
CA LYS A 137 4.88 0.71 13.74
C LYS A 137 5.96 0.27 14.71
N ALA A 138 5.63 -0.64 15.62
CA ALA A 138 6.58 -1.21 16.57
C ALA A 138 7.80 -1.84 15.88
N LYS A 139 8.96 -1.71 16.53
CA LYS A 139 10.24 -2.29 16.08
C LYS A 139 10.14 -3.82 15.96
N GLY A 140 10.82 -4.40 14.97
CA GLY A 140 10.95 -5.85 14.82
C GLY A 140 9.76 -6.55 14.17
N GLN A 141 8.78 -5.80 13.66
CA GLN A 141 7.64 -6.39 12.96
C GLN A 141 8.05 -6.84 11.55
N LYS A 142 8.04 -8.15 11.32
CA LYS A 142 8.40 -8.76 10.03
C LYS A 142 7.50 -8.26 8.90
N ARG A 143 8.12 -7.89 7.77
CA ARG A 143 7.43 -7.56 6.52
C ARG A 143 6.73 -8.80 5.96
N THR A 144 5.54 -8.63 5.43
CA THR A 144 4.83 -9.66 4.65
C THR A 144 4.80 -9.27 3.18
N CYS A 145 4.68 -10.25 2.29
CA CYS A 145 4.48 -9.94 0.87
C CYS A 145 3.02 -9.53 0.61
N LEU A 146 2.79 -8.82 -0.49
CA LEU A 146 1.47 -8.36 -0.91
C LEU A 146 0.49 -9.53 -1.09
N ARG A 147 0.98 -10.68 -1.58
CA ARG A 147 0.18 -11.90 -1.75
C ARG A 147 -0.40 -12.41 -0.43
N GLU A 148 0.35 -12.30 0.66
CA GLU A 148 -0.10 -12.73 1.99
C GLU A 148 -1.13 -11.78 2.59
N CYS A 149 -1.06 -10.49 2.28
CA CYS A 149 -1.98 -9.47 2.79
C CYS A 149 -3.45 -9.71 2.37
N TYR A 150 -3.66 -10.40 1.25
CA TYR A 150 -4.99 -10.69 0.70
C TYR A 150 -5.41 -12.15 0.81
N LYS A 151 -4.60 -13.02 1.44
CA LYS A 151 -5.10 -14.35 1.76
C LYS A 151 -6.27 -14.17 2.72
N PRO A 152 -7.46 -14.75 2.44
CA PRO A 152 -8.52 -14.77 3.41
C PRO A 152 -7.93 -15.35 4.67
N LYS A 153 -8.02 -14.60 5.77
CA LYS A 153 -7.54 -15.03 7.07
C LYS A 153 -8.36 -16.29 7.35
N GLN A 154 -7.80 -17.47 7.05
CA GLN A 154 -8.31 -18.70 7.60
C GLN A 154 -8.24 -18.43 9.09
N LEU A 155 -9.40 -18.24 9.72
CA LEU A 155 -9.54 -18.15 11.15
C LEU A 155 -8.80 -19.38 11.66
N THR A 156 -7.54 -19.20 12.02
CA THR A 156 -6.81 -20.19 12.77
C THR A 156 -7.49 -20.06 14.10
N ASP A 157 -8.59 -20.81 14.24
CA ASP A 157 -9.30 -20.99 15.48
C ASP A 157 -8.22 -21.35 16.48
N GLN A 158 -7.84 -20.38 17.29
CA GLN A 158 -7.11 -20.62 18.51
C GLN A 158 -8.12 -21.31 19.44
N ASN A 159 -8.41 -22.57 19.10
CA ASN A 159 -8.70 -23.65 20.03
C ASN A 159 -7.49 -23.81 20.95
N GLY A 160 -7.23 -22.81 21.80
CA GLY A 160 -6.83 -23.09 23.18
C GLY A 160 -8.15 -23.06 23.95
N ALA A 161 -8.89 -24.15 24.09
CA ALA A 161 -8.53 -25.26 24.99
C ALA A 161 -7.91 -24.75 26.31
N ASP A 162 -8.52 -23.70 26.88
CA ASP A 162 -8.51 -23.51 28.32
C ASP A 162 -9.44 -24.56 28.94
N ASN A 163 -8.94 -25.80 29.07
CA ASN A 163 -9.52 -26.81 29.96
C ASN A 163 -9.13 -26.45 31.40
N GLY A 164 -9.60 -25.28 31.86
CA GLY A 164 -9.59 -24.91 33.27
C GLY A 164 -10.65 -25.73 34.01
N GLY A 165 -10.33 -27.00 34.29
CA GLY A 165 -11.12 -27.80 35.24
C GLY A 165 -11.09 -27.14 36.62
N PRO A 166 -12.24 -27.06 37.33
CA PRO A 166 -12.28 -26.47 38.66
C PRO A 166 -11.41 -27.28 39.64
N PRO A 167 -10.70 -26.63 40.57
CA PRO A 167 -9.94 -27.32 41.61
C PRO A 167 -10.92 -28.11 42.50
N LYS A 168 -10.69 -29.42 42.63
CA LYS A 168 -11.39 -30.25 43.62
C LYS A 168 -11.03 -29.73 45.01
N SER A 169 -12.01 -29.25 45.75
CA SER A 169 -11.90 -29.00 47.19
C SER A 169 -11.69 -30.34 47.90
N GLU A 170 -10.55 -30.51 48.55
CA GLU A 170 -10.30 -31.60 49.51
C GLU A 170 -11.05 -31.31 50.82
N ASP A 171 -11.87 -32.28 51.23
CA ASP A 171 -12.55 -32.34 52.51
C ASP A 171 -11.53 -32.44 53.65
N ALA A 172 -11.58 -31.50 54.60
CA ALA A 172 -10.89 -31.61 55.88
C ALA A 172 -11.87 -32.14 56.94
N THR A 173 -11.62 -33.37 57.35
CA THR A 173 -12.28 -34.06 58.46
C THR A 173 -11.81 -33.49 59.81
N ALA A 174 -12.75 -33.19 60.70
CA ALA A 174 -12.57 -33.26 62.15
C ALA A 174 -13.92 -33.53 62.81
#